data_AF-A0A1Y0RMF3-F1
#
_entry.id   AF-A0A1Y0RMF3-F1
#
_cell.length_a   1.000
_cell.length_b   1.000
_cell.length_c   1.000
_cell.angle_alpha   90.00
_cell.angle_beta   90.00
_cell.angle_gamma   90.00
#
_symmetry.space_group_name_H-M   'P 1'
#
loop_
_entity.id
_entity.type
_entity.pdbx_description
1 polymer ?
#
loop_
_entity_poly.entity_id
_entity_poly.type
_entity_poly.pdbx_seq_one_letter_code
_entity_poly.pdbx_strand_id
1 'polypeptide(L)'
;MKYAFLTSALVVLSGLGFAPGLVVAQTVKKPAITPTTAQTTVTNFQTPNYSVRVFRQGSQTRMNVYDKKTNKLQLNAAPVQVQNSDQQTSYTSSQGEQMFRISVDQSGNKSVEINGPGQVIQETTN
;
A
#
# COMPACT_ATOMS: atom_id res chain seq x y z
N MET A 1 -15.70 11.39 -17.18
CA MET A 1 -14.63 12.19 -16.55
C MET A 1 -15.23 13.51 -16.12
N LYS A 2 -15.21 13.86 -14.83
CA LYS A 2 -15.75 15.14 -14.34
C LYS A 2 -14.89 15.64 -13.19
N TYR A 3 -14.18 16.73 -13.44
CA TYR A 3 -13.52 17.58 -12.45
C TYR A 3 -14.58 18.42 -11.75
N ALA A 4 -14.47 18.62 -10.45
CA ALA A 4 -15.24 19.61 -9.71
C ALA A 4 -14.27 20.52 -8.94
N PHE A 5 -14.26 21.78 -9.36
CA PHE A 5 -13.51 22.88 -8.80
C PHE A 5 -14.00 23.20 -7.38
N LEU A 6 -13.09 23.45 -6.45
CA LEU A 6 -13.42 24.00 -5.14
C LEU A 6 -13.51 25.52 -5.26
N THR A 7 -14.72 26.05 -5.21
CA THR A 7 -15.00 27.49 -5.18
C THR A 7 -14.75 28.04 -3.77
N SER A 8 -13.90 29.07 -3.69
CA SER A 8 -13.62 29.86 -2.48
C SER A 8 -14.86 30.64 -2.02
N ALA A 9 -15.14 30.67 -0.72
CA ALA A 9 -16.09 31.61 -0.12
C ALA A 9 -15.32 32.69 0.64
N LEU A 10 -15.32 33.91 0.10
CA LEU A 10 -14.90 35.14 0.77
C LEU A 10 -16.09 35.64 1.61
N VAL A 11 -15.96 35.70 2.93
CA VAL A 11 -17.02 36.25 3.81
C VAL A 11 -16.63 37.68 4.20
N VAL A 12 -17.40 38.64 3.70
CA VAL A 12 -17.38 40.04 4.15
C VAL A 12 -18.31 40.14 5.36
N LEU A 13 -17.81 40.54 6.53
CA LEU A 13 -18.64 40.90 7.68
C LEU A 13 -18.67 42.42 7.83
N SER A 14 -19.80 43.04 7.47
CA SER A 14 -20.20 44.36 7.93
C SER A 14 -21.34 44.20 8.94
N GLY A 15 -21.20 44.83 10.11
CA GLY A 15 -22.29 44.99 11.09
C GLY A 15 -21.89 44.68 12.53
N LEU A 16 -21.54 45.72 13.28
CA LEU A 16 -21.49 45.71 14.75
C LEU A 16 -22.91 45.87 15.28
N GLY A 17 -23.49 44.79 15.82
CA GLY A 17 -24.78 44.80 16.51
C GLY A 17 -24.89 43.57 17.40
N PHE A 18 -24.67 43.72 18.70
CA PHE A 18 -24.77 42.62 19.66
C PHE A 18 -26.24 42.43 20.07
N ALA A 19 -26.96 41.57 19.35
CA ALA A 19 -28.16 40.93 19.89
C ALA A 19 -27.73 39.74 20.77
N PRO A 20 -28.42 39.41 21.88
CA PRO A 20 -28.20 38.18 22.63
C PRO A 20 -28.72 36.99 21.81
N GLY A 21 -27.93 36.57 20.82
CA GLY A 21 -28.20 35.42 19.99
C GLY A 21 -27.92 34.13 20.75
N LEU A 22 -28.91 33.25 20.81
CA LEU A 22 -28.75 31.85 21.21
C LEU A 22 -27.57 31.23 20.45
N VAL A 23 -26.53 30.81 21.16
CA VAL A 23 -25.44 30.02 20.59
C VAL A 23 -25.98 28.61 20.35
N VAL A 24 -26.45 28.34 19.14
CA VAL A 24 -26.73 26.96 18.71
C VAL A 24 -25.38 26.28 18.47
N ALA A 25 -24.95 25.44 19.41
CA ALA A 25 -23.81 24.56 19.22
C ALA A 25 -24.14 23.59 18.07
N GLN A 26 -23.60 23.87 16.88
CA GLN A 26 -23.69 22.94 15.77
C GLN A 26 -22.81 21.74 16.13
N THR A 27 -23.44 20.60 16.41
CA THR A 27 -22.70 19.34 16.58
C THR A 27 -22.18 18.94 15.20
N VAL A 28 -20.96 19.38 14.86
CA VAL A 28 -20.26 18.88 13.68
C VAL A 28 -20.09 17.38 13.89
N LYS A 29 -20.83 16.57 13.13
CA LYS A 29 -20.70 15.11 13.15
C LYS A 29 -19.27 14.79 12.73
N LYS A 30 -18.43 14.40 13.70
CA LYS A 30 -17.06 13.93 13.47
C LYS A 30 -17.12 12.89 12.33
N PRO A 31 -16.34 13.05 11.24
CA PRO A 31 -16.29 12.04 10.20
C PRO A 31 -16.01 10.68 10.83
N ALA A 32 -16.85 9.69 10.51
CA ALA A 32 -16.62 8.33 10.96
C ALA A 32 -15.26 7.89 10.39
N ILE A 33 -14.28 7.71 11.27
CA ILE A 33 -13.05 7.00 10.94
C ILE A 33 -13.45 5.55 10.68
N THR A 34 -13.56 5.16 9.42
CA THR A 34 -13.60 3.73 9.07
C THR A 34 -12.32 3.12 9.64
N PRO A 35 -12.38 2.13 10.54
CA PRO A 35 -11.19 1.52 11.08
C PRO A 35 -10.44 0.84 9.93
N THR A 36 -9.35 1.46 9.46
CA THR A 36 -8.44 0.83 8.53
C THR A 36 -7.84 -0.38 9.22
N THR A 37 -7.97 -1.56 8.63
CA THR A 37 -7.33 -2.78 9.15
C THR A 37 -5.83 -2.52 9.29
N ALA A 38 -5.30 -2.66 10.52
CA ALA A 38 -3.88 -2.46 10.79
C ALA A 38 -3.03 -3.35 9.88
N GLN A 39 -1.92 -2.79 9.40
CA GLN A 39 -0.95 -3.50 8.57
C GLN A 39 0.34 -3.72 9.34
N THR A 40 0.85 -4.95 9.31
CA THR A 40 2.14 -5.31 9.91
C THR A 40 3.09 -5.77 8.81
N THR A 41 4.18 -5.04 8.58
CA THR A 41 5.20 -5.44 7.60
C THR A 41 5.88 -6.73 8.06
N VAL A 42 5.95 -7.73 7.18
CA VAL A 42 6.64 -9.01 7.41
C VAL A 42 8.05 -8.95 6.88
N THR A 43 8.21 -8.51 5.63
CA THR A 43 9.50 -8.24 5.02
C THR A 43 9.38 -7.06 4.06
N ASN A 44 10.43 -6.27 3.97
CA ASN A 44 10.56 -5.23 2.96
C ASN A 44 12.03 -5.16 2.56
N PHE A 45 12.27 -4.88 1.28
CA PHE A 45 13.61 -4.70 0.75
C PHE A 45 13.54 -4.03 -0.62
N GLN A 46 14.71 -3.62 -1.09
CA GLN A 46 14.89 -3.03 -2.39
C GLN A 46 16.07 -3.71 -3.09
N THR A 47 15.93 -3.87 -4.40
CA THR A 47 16.99 -4.25 -5.32
C THR A 47 17.25 -3.07 -6.26
N PRO A 48 18.24 -3.16 -7.19
CA PRO A 48 18.44 -2.12 -8.19
C PRO A 48 17.16 -1.78 -8.97
N ASN A 49 16.35 -2.80 -9.30
CA ASN A 49 15.19 -2.61 -10.19
C ASN A 49 13.84 -2.71 -9.48
N TYR A 50 13.76 -3.25 -8.26
CA TYR A 50 12.49 -3.47 -7.57
C TYR A 50 12.46 -2.93 -6.14
N SER A 51 11.27 -2.57 -5.69
CA SER A 51 10.96 -2.33 -4.28
C SER A 51 9.82 -3.26 -3.87
N VAL A 52 10.03 -4.02 -2.81
CA VAL A 52 9.14 -5.10 -2.39
C VAL A 52 8.71 -4.88 -0.95
N ARG A 53 7.42 -5.09 -0.68
CA ARG A 53 6.88 -5.17 0.67
C ARG A 53 5.89 -6.32 0.78
N VAL A 54 6.14 -7.21 1.73
CA VAL A 54 5.17 -8.21 2.18
C VAL A 54 4.66 -7.81 3.55
N PHE A 55 3.35 -7.83 3.74
CA PHE A 55 2.71 -7.37 4.97
C PHE A 55 1.46 -8.19 5.29
N ARG A 56 1.13 -8.28 6.57
CA ARG A 56 -0.16 -8.82 7.05
C ARG A 56 -1.17 -7.68 7.10
N GLN A 57 -2.38 -7.93 6.61
CA GLN A 57 -3.53 -7.05 6.75
C GLN A 57 -4.73 -7.91 7.19
N GLY A 58 -5.11 -7.81 8.46
CA GLY A 58 -6.03 -8.76 9.07
C GLY A 58 -5.39 -10.16 9.12
N SER A 59 -6.11 -11.17 8.65
CA SER A 59 -5.63 -12.55 8.56
C SER A 59 -4.87 -12.87 7.26
N GLN A 60 -4.80 -11.93 6.30
CA GLN A 60 -4.20 -12.17 4.99
C GLN A 60 -2.79 -11.59 4.88
N THR A 61 -1.88 -12.38 4.31
CA THR A 61 -0.59 -11.87 3.84
C THR A 61 -0.76 -11.30 2.43
N ARG A 62 -0.19 -10.11 2.21
CA ARG A 62 -0.27 -9.36 0.97
C ARG A 62 1.10 -8.87 0.52
N MET A 63 1.23 -8.59 -0.77
CA MET A 63 2.47 -8.16 -1.38
C MET A 63 2.29 -6.94 -2.28
N ASN A 64 3.27 -6.05 -2.18
CA ASN A 64 3.52 -4.99 -3.14
C ASN A 64 4.85 -5.24 -3.85
N VAL A 65 4.86 -5.06 -5.16
CA VAL A 65 6.07 -5.09 -5.98
C VAL A 65 6.05 -3.89 -6.91
N TYR A 66 6.99 -2.99 -6.72
CA TYR A 66 7.18 -1.81 -7.56
C TYR A 66 8.39 -2.00 -8.46
N ASP A 67 8.20 -1.81 -9.75
CA ASP A 67 9.25 -1.79 -10.76
C ASP A 67 9.75 -0.35 -10.94
N LYS A 68 11.04 -0.14 -10.59
CA LYS A 68 11.73 1.14 -10.68
C LYS A 68 12.09 1.53 -12.10
N LYS A 69 12.30 0.56 -13.01
CA LYS A 69 12.60 0.83 -14.43
C LYS A 69 11.38 1.41 -15.12
N THR A 70 10.21 0.81 -14.89
CA THR A 70 8.97 1.24 -15.55
C THR A 70 8.15 2.23 -14.74
N ASN A 71 8.57 2.53 -13.50
CA ASN A 71 7.81 3.32 -12.52
C ASN A 71 6.36 2.82 -12.34
N LYS A 72 6.19 1.50 -12.27
CA LYS A 72 4.87 0.86 -12.15
C LYS A 72 4.79 -0.04 -10.92
N LEU A 73 3.67 0.08 -10.21
CA LEU A 73 3.29 -0.88 -9.20
C LEU A 73 2.73 -2.13 -9.91
N GLN A 74 3.55 -3.17 -9.97
CA GLN A 74 3.20 -4.45 -10.56
C GLN A 74 2.15 -5.11 -9.66
N LEU A 75 2.52 -5.43 -8.42
CA LEU A 75 1.57 -5.92 -7.42
C LEU A 75 1.15 -4.82 -6.46
N ASN A 76 -0.16 -4.67 -6.27
CA ASN A 76 -0.75 -3.75 -5.29
C ASN A 76 -1.64 -4.50 -4.30
N ALA A 77 -1.11 -4.72 -3.10
CA ALA A 77 -1.77 -5.44 -2.01
C ALA A 77 -2.33 -6.80 -2.44
N ALA A 78 -1.60 -7.48 -3.35
CA ALA A 78 -2.00 -8.74 -3.94
C ALA A 78 -1.94 -9.86 -2.89
N PRO A 79 -2.91 -10.81 -2.87
CA PRO A 79 -2.90 -11.91 -1.94
C PRO A 79 -1.69 -12.82 -2.17
N VAL A 80 -1.13 -13.35 -1.10
CA VAL A 80 0.11 -14.13 -1.14
C VAL A 80 -0.13 -15.55 -0.64
N GLN A 81 0.42 -16.51 -1.36
CA GLN A 81 0.63 -17.87 -0.87
C GLN A 81 1.96 -17.91 -0.12
N VAL A 82 1.92 -18.30 1.16
CA VAL A 82 3.11 -18.39 2.01
C VAL A 82 3.54 -19.85 2.10
N GLN A 83 4.79 -20.13 1.79
CA GLN A 83 5.39 -21.46 1.96
C GLN A 83 6.61 -21.35 2.85
N ASN A 84 6.59 -22.06 3.97
CA ASN A 84 7.72 -22.15 4.88
C ASN A 84 8.43 -23.48 4.65
N SER A 85 9.76 -23.46 4.56
CA SER A 85 10.62 -24.63 4.64
C SER A 85 11.67 -24.42 5.72
N ASP A 86 12.44 -25.47 6.01
CA ASP A 86 13.54 -25.38 6.97
C ASP A 86 14.59 -24.35 6.54
N GLN A 87 14.72 -24.04 5.25
CA GLN A 87 15.79 -23.18 4.72
C GLN A 87 15.33 -21.76 4.39
N GLN A 88 14.05 -21.58 4.06
CA GLN A 88 13.52 -20.30 3.60
C GLN A 88 12.01 -20.17 3.77
N THR A 89 11.54 -18.93 3.87
CA THR A 89 10.15 -18.56 3.66
C THR A 89 9.97 -17.97 2.28
N SER A 90 9.04 -18.51 1.49
CA SER A 90 8.66 -18.00 0.18
C SER A 90 7.26 -17.39 0.20
N TYR A 91 7.09 -16.29 -0.51
CA TYR A 91 5.84 -15.57 -0.69
C TYR A 91 5.58 -15.47 -2.18
N THR A 92 4.49 -16.08 -2.66
CA THR A 92 4.17 -16.15 -4.09
C THR A 92 2.87 -15.44 -4.40
N SER A 93 2.84 -14.67 -5.48
CA SER A 93 1.66 -14.03 -6.04
C SER A 93 1.77 -14.00 -7.56
N SER A 94 0.65 -13.84 -8.26
CA SER A 94 0.62 -13.73 -9.72
C SER A 94 -0.26 -12.57 -10.17
N GLN A 95 0.05 -12.03 -11.35
CA GLN A 95 -0.78 -11.04 -12.04
C GLN A 95 -0.69 -11.30 -13.54
N GLY A 96 -1.81 -11.68 -14.14
CA GLY A 96 -1.81 -12.20 -15.52
C GLY A 96 -0.92 -13.43 -15.62
N GLU A 97 -0.02 -13.44 -16.60
CA GLU A 97 0.93 -14.53 -16.85
C GLU A 97 2.22 -14.39 -16.02
N GLN A 98 2.36 -13.31 -15.25
CA GLN A 98 3.56 -13.04 -14.47
C GLN A 98 3.41 -13.56 -13.04
N MET A 99 4.36 -14.38 -12.60
CA MET A 99 4.50 -14.86 -11.24
C MET A 99 5.61 -14.10 -10.52
N PHE A 100 5.37 -13.77 -9.26
CA PHE A 100 6.30 -13.08 -8.38
C PHE A 100 6.54 -13.96 -7.17
N ARG A 101 7.80 -14.26 -6.90
CA ARG A 101 8.24 -15.01 -5.73
C ARG A 101 9.24 -14.19 -4.95
N ILE A 102 8.94 -13.98 -3.67
CA ILE A 102 9.85 -13.35 -2.72
C ILE A 102 10.34 -14.43 -1.78
N SER A 103 11.65 -14.57 -1.64
CA SER A 103 12.25 -15.54 -0.74
C SER A 103 13.04 -14.84 0.35
N VAL A 104 12.93 -15.33 1.58
CA VAL A 104 13.72 -14.90 2.74
C VAL A 104 14.35 -16.15 3.34
N ASP A 105 15.67 -16.26 3.28
CA ASP A 105 16.37 -17.39 3.88
C ASP A 105 16.56 -17.23 5.40
N GLN A 106 17.08 -18.27 6.06
CA GLN A 106 17.38 -18.24 7.50
C GLN A 106 18.43 -17.19 7.90
N SER A 107 19.34 -16.84 6.99
CA SER A 107 20.35 -15.79 7.20
C SER A 107 19.77 -14.39 7.03
N GLY A 108 18.52 -14.28 6.57
CA GLY A 108 17.83 -13.03 6.30
C GLY A 108 18.14 -12.45 4.92
N ASN A 109 18.82 -13.16 4.03
CA ASN A 109 18.98 -12.74 2.64
C ASN A 109 17.62 -12.78 1.94
N LYS A 110 17.38 -11.79 1.10
CA LYS A 110 16.08 -11.58 0.44
C LYS A 110 16.27 -11.57 -1.05
N SER A 111 15.40 -12.26 -1.76
CA SER A 111 15.38 -12.23 -3.21
C SER A 111 13.98 -12.03 -3.75
N VAL A 112 13.92 -11.45 -4.95
CA VAL A 112 12.73 -11.34 -5.78
C VAL A 112 13.00 -12.09 -7.08
N GLU A 113 12.12 -13.00 -7.41
CA GLU A 113 12.07 -13.72 -8.67
C GLU A 113 10.77 -13.36 -9.38
N ILE A 114 10.87 -13.01 -10.66
CA ILE A 114 9.75 -12.65 -11.51
C ILE A 114 9.82 -13.52 -12.75
N ASN A 115 8.81 -14.38 -12.91
CA ASN A 115 8.69 -15.30 -14.03
C ASN A 115 7.53 -14.85 -14.91
N GLY A 116 7.81 -14.51 -16.17
CA GLY A 116 6.82 -14.17 -17.18
C GLY A 116 7.09 -14.88 -18.51
N PRO A 117 6.22 -14.72 -19.50
CA PRO A 117 6.40 -15.34 -20.81
C PRO A 117 7.72 -14.89 -21.44
N GLY A 118 8.67 -15.83 -21.56
CA GLY A 118 9.99 -15.61 -22.15
C GLY A 118 11.01 -14.87 -21.27
N GLN A 119 10.69 -14.59 -19.99
CA GLN A 119 11.60 -13.87 -19.11
C GLN A 119 11.57 -14.40 -17.67
N VAL A 120 12.76 -14.66 -17.13
CA VAL A 120 13.00 -14.93 -15.71
C VAL A 120 13.96 -13.86 -15.20
N ILE A 121 13.56 -13.13 -14.17
CA ILE A 121 14.40 -12.13 -13.50
C ILE A 121 14.58 -12.58 -12.06
N GLN A 122 15.81 -12.62 -11.57
CA GLN A 122 16.12 -12.87 -10.17
C GLN A 122 17.07 -11.79 -9.65
N GLU A 123 16.70 -11.16 -8.55
CA GLU A 123 17.51 -10.15 -7.87
C GLU A 123 17.55 -10.43 -6.37
N THR A 124 18.71 -10.23 -5.76
CA THR A 124 18.95 -10.45 -4.32
C THR A 124 19.42 -9.15 -3.68
N THR A 125 19.11 -8.95 -2.40
CA THR A 125 19.80 -7.93 -1.60
C THR A 125 21.21 -8.39 -1.27
N ASN A 126 22.21 -7.54 -1.56
CA ASN A 126 23.58 -7.72 -1.10
C ASN A 126 23.70 -7.63 0.43
#